data_AF-A0A0K2AW01-F1
#
_entry.id   AF-A0A0K2AW01-F1
#
_cell.length_a   1.000
_cell.length_b   1.000
_cell.length_c   1.000
_cell.angle_alpha   90.00
_cell.angle_beta   90.00
_cell.angle_gamma   90.00
#
_symmetry.space_group_name_H-M   'P 1'
#
loop_
_entity.id
_entity.type
_entity.pdbx_description
1 polymer ?
#
loop_
_entity_poly.entity_id
_entity_poly.type
_entity_poly.pdbx_seq_one_letter_code
_entity_poly.pdbx_strand_id
1 'polypeptide(L)' 'MLREPAELHVDDQGRVELPLGLLAEAGIAPGNDLVAFSDGDGRIVLRRAEDAIRDLIEKGTL' A
#
# COMPACT_ATOMS: atom_id res chain seq x y z
N MET A 1 -2.57 -15.87 -12.64
CA MET A 1 -3.32 -14.81 -13.31
C MET A 1 -2.33 -13.72 -13.68
N LEU A 2 -2.38 -13.21 -14.92
CA LEU A 2 -1.61 -12.01 -15.26
C LEU A 2 -2.21 -10.86 -14.45
N ARG A 3 -1.40 -10.25 -13.57
CA ARG A 3 -1.84 -9.06 -12.83
C ARG A 3 -1.67 -7.88 -13.77
N GLU A 4 -2.77 -7.30 -14.21
CA GLU A 4 -2.72 -6.11 -15.03
C GLU A 4 -2.50 -4.90 -14.11
N PRO A 5 -1.51 -4.04 -14.40
CA PRO A 5 -1.34 -2.81 -13.66
C PRO A 5 -2.59 -1.93 -13.83
N ALA A 6 -3.12 -1.44 -12.72
CA ALA A 6 -4.15 -0.41 -12.75
C ALA A 6 -3.48 0.95 -12.97
N GLU A 7 -3.93 1.68 -13.98
CA GLU A 7 -3.56 3.10 -14.14
C GLU A 7 -4.38 3.92 -13.15
N LEU A 8 -3.69 4.73 -12.35
CA LEU A 8 -4.29 5.54 -11.28
C LEU A 8 -3.88 6.99 -11.47
N HIS A 9 -4.78 7.89 -11.07
CA HIS A 9 -4.51 9.32 -11.03
C HIS A 9 -4.34 9.78 -9.59
N VAL A 10 -3.31 10.59 -9.34
CA VAL A 10 -3.16 11.32 -8.08
C VAL A 10 -3.86 12.66 -8.26
N ASP A 11 -4.91 12.89 -7.48
CA ASP A 11 -5.70 14.11 -7.57
C ASP A 11 -4.94 15.35 -7.05
N ASP A 12 -5.56 16.53 -7.21
CA ASP A 12 -5.00 17.81 -6.74
C ASP A 12 -4.83 17.89 -5.21
N GLN A 13 -5.34 16.92 -4.46
CA GLN A 13 -5.20 16.79 -3.01
C GLN A 13 -4.19 15.71 -2.62
N GLY A 14 -3.48 15.12 -3.59
CA GLY A 14 -2.49 14.07 -3.36
C GLY A 14 -3.10 12.71 -3.02
N ARG A 15 -4.38 12.48 -3.33
CA ARG A 15 -5.09 11.22 -3.03
C ARG A 15 -5.09 10.33 -4.26
N VAL A 16 -5.13 9.02 -4.01
CA VAL A 16 -5.32 8.00 -5.04
C VAL A 16 -6.46 7.08 -4.62
N GLU A 17 -7.32 6.75 -5.57
CA GLU A 17 -8.39 5.76 -5.37
C GLU A 17 -7.92 4.39 -5.87
N LEU A 18 -7.82 3.42 -4.96
CA LEU A 18 -7.41 2.07 -5.32
C LEU A 18 -8.64 1.21 -5.67
N PRO A 19 -8.63 0.50 -6.83
CA PRO A 19 -9.69 -0.44 -7.16
C PRO A 19 -9.84 -1.52 -6.08
N LEU A 20 -11.09 -1.89 -5.76
CA LEU A 20 -11.37 -2.93 -4.76
C LEU A 20 -10.68 -4.27 -5.09
N GLY A 21 -10.55 -4.61 -6.38
CA GLY A 21 -9.82 -5.80 -6.82
C GLY A 21 -8.35 -5.78 -6.41
N LEU A 22 -7.68 -4.63 -6.58
CA LEU A 22 -6.27 -4.46 -6.18
C LEU A 22 -6.10 -4.56 -4.66
N LEU A 23 -7.03 -3.97 -3.90
CA LEU A 23 -7.05 -4.10 -2.44
C LEU A 23 -7.23 -5.55 -2.00
N ALA A 24 -8.15 -6.28 -2.63
CA ALA A 24 -8.41 -7.69 -2.34
C ALA A 24 -7.17 -8.57 -2.63
N GLU A 25 -6.47 -8.32 -3.73
CA GLU A 25 -5.21 -9.02 -4.05
C GLU A 25 -4.10 -8.77 -3.02
N ALA A 26 -4.08 -7.56 -2.45
CA ALA A 26 -3.14 -7.18 -1.39
C ALA A 26 -3.58 -7.63 0.01
N GLY A 27 -4.76 -8.25 0.15
CA GLY A 27 -5.32 -8.62 1.46
C GLY A 27 -5.66 -7.41 2.34
N ILE A 28 -5.99 -6.28 1.72
CA ILE A 28 -6.37 -5.02 2.38
C ILE A 28 -7.88 -4.86 2.24
N ALA A 29 -8.58 -4.65 3.36
CA ALA A 29 -9.99 -4.29 3.35
C ALA A 29 -10.16 -2.76 3.42
N PRO A 30 -11.25 -2.21 2.86
CA PRO A 30 -11.61 -0.81 3.09
C PRO A 30 -11.69 -0.49 4.59
N GLY A 31 -11.07 0.62 5.00
CA GLY A 31 -11.00 1.04 6.40
C GLY A 31 -9.82 0.45 7.20
N ASN A 32 -9.00 -0.43 6.62
CA ASN A 32 -7.72 -0.78 7.25
C ASN A 32 -6.77 0.42 7.30
N ASP A 33 -6.08 0.57 8.43
CA ASP A 33 -4.95 1.48 8.54
C ASP A 33 -3.74 0.93 7.77
N LEU A 34 -3.14 1.78 6.94
CA LEU A 34 -1.97 1.46 6.13
C LEU A 34 -0.79 2.34 6.51
N VAL A 35 0.41 1.79 6.37
CA VAL A 35 1.66 2.53 6.35
C VAL A 35 2.10 2.68 4.90
N ALA A 36 2.40 3.93 4.51
CA ALA A 36 2.99 4.26 3.22
C ALA A 36 4.45 4.64 3.41
N PHE A 37 5.36 4.09 2.60
CA PHE A 37 6.76 4.50 2.60
C PHE A 37 7.35 4.45 1.19
N SER A 38 8.45 5.18 1.01
CA SER A 38 9.28 5.23 -0.20
C SER A 38 10.72 5.46 0.23
N ASP A 39 11.69 4.89 -0.49
CA ASP A 39 13.12 5.10 -0.31
C ASP A 39 13.70 6.13 -1.31
N GLY A 40 12.82 6.82 -2.06
CA GLY A 40 13.20 7.83 -3.04
C GLY A 40 13.43 7.29 -4.46
N ASP A 41 13.14 6.03 -4.73
CA ASP A 41 13.25 5.40 -6.06
C ASP A 41 12.04 5.66 -6.99
N GLY A 42 11.07 6.47 -6.53
CA GLY A 42 9.83 6.76 -7.24
C GLY A 42 8.73 5.72 -7.02
N ARG A 43 8.89 4.77 -6.10
CA ARG A 43 7.87 3.79 -5.71
C ARG A 43 7.29 4.10 -4.34
N ILE A 44 5.99 3.88 -4.21
CA ILE A 44 5.28 3.92 -2.94
C ILE A 44 4.85 2.50 -2.60
N VAL A 45 5.26 2.03 -1.43
CA VAL A 45 4.80 0.75 -0.87
C VAL A 45 3.72 1.04 0.15
N LEU A 46 2.57 0.39 -0.03
CA LEU A 46 1.48 0.39 0.93
C LEU A 46 1.45 -0.96 1.65
N ARG A 47 1.42 -0.92 2.98
CA ARG A 47 1.41 -2.11 3.82
C ARG A 47 0.41 -1.97 4.95
N ARG A 48 -0.23 -3.07 5.37
CA ARG A 48 -1.07 -3.08 6.57
C ARG A 48 -0.27 -2.62 7.77
N ALA A 49 -0.80 -1.68 8.55
CA ALA A 49 -0.08 -1.10 9.67
C ALA A 49 0.34 -2.17 10.71
N GLU A 50 -0.53 -3.14 10.98
CA GLU A 50 -0.24 -4.26 11.89
C GLU A 50 0.97 -5.10 11.46
N ASP A 51 1.15 -5.31 10.15
CA ASP A 51 2.27 -6.09 9.62
C ASP A 51 3.56 -5.29 9.65
N ALA A 52 3.49 -4.01 9.32
CA ALA A 52 4.64 -3.11 9.35
C ALA A 52 5.17 -2.94 10.80
N ILE A 53 4.26 -2.78 11.76
CA ILE A 53 4.62 -2.67 13.19
C ILE A 53 5.25 -3.97 13.68
N ARG A 54 4.65 -5.12 13.32
CA ARG A 54 5.20 -6.44 13.69
C ARG A 54 6.61 -6.62 13.16
N ASP A 55 6.84 -6.34 11.89
CA ASP A 55 8.15 -6.47 11.28
C ASP A 55 9.17 -5.49 11.87
N LEU A 56 8.77 -4.26 12.18
CA LEU A 56 9.66 -3.31 12.85
C LEU A 56 10.10 -3.81 14.24
N ILE A 57 9.17 -4.40 14.99
CA ILE A 57 9.46 -4.98 16.32
C ILE A 57 10.36 -6.22 16.18
N GLU A 58 10.08 -7.10 15.21
CA GLU A 58 10.76 -8.39 15.06
C GLU A 58 12.12 -8.27 14.37
N LYS A 59 12.25 -7.35 13.41
CA LYS A 59 13.38 -7.25 12.46
C LYS A 59 14.13 -5.93 12.54
N GLY A 60 13.57 -4.91 13.22
CA GLY A 60 14.17 -3.57 13.33
C GLY A 60 14.06 -2.73 12.07
N THR A 61 13.34 -3.20 11.05
CA THR A 61 13.18 -2.55 9.74
C THR A 61 11.74 -2.72 9.25
N LEU A 62 11.28 -1.76 8.42
CA LEU A 62 9.97 -1.79 7.77
C LEU A 62 9.93 -2.71 6.55
#